data_AF-F8PAL0-F1
#
_entry.id   AF-F8PAL0-F1
#
_cell.length_a   1.000
_cell.length_b   1.000
_cell.length_c   1.000
_cell.angle_alpha   90.00
_cell.angle_beta   90.00
_cell.angle_gamma   90.00
#
_symmetry.space_group_name_H-M   'P 1'
#
loop_
_entity.id
_entity.type
_entity.pdbx_description
1 polymer ?
#
loop_
_entity_poly.entity_id
_entity_poly.type
_entity_poly.pdbx_seq_one_letter_code
_entity_poly.pdbx_strand_id
1 'polypeptide(L)'
;MASEGERTPCGSSDPSNVELSSPVIDPLLLALAEPDIMAPVANGLDLAAASGSSGFSVNHHGRNHVSGKNLLYGRVEDAMRGAAEWSVLQTAHLRPSQTSSRIAYAQFSRLVEDLIAERVSHETNCWLFVVAQHPQANAHFIHYTSPRMHCEAKAETNKIVHTFSTVINNLILARRAKALELAQKLSEANESKKEADAELARKEALIAEY
;
A
#
# COMPACT_ATOMS: atom_id res chain seq x y z
N MET A 1 8.25 34.31 -63.31
CA MET A 1 8.33 33.49 -62.07
C MET A 1 6.90 33.14 -61.72
N ALA A 2 6.28 32.09 -62.31
CA ALA A 2 6.47 30.65 -62.04
C ALA A 2 6.49 30.41 -60.51
N SER A 3 5.54 29.70 -59.89
CA SER A 3 5.06 28.37 -60.25
C SER A 3 3.69 28.08 -59.63
N GLU A 4 2.84 27.41 -60.42
CA GLU A 4 1.67 26.62 -60.00
C GLU A 4 2.11 25.38 -59.20
N GLY A 5 1.15 24.75 -58.51
CA GLY A 5 1.36 23.49 -57.79
C GLY A 5 0.06 22.88 -57.25
N GLU A 6 -0.77 22.33 -58.14
CA GLU A 6 -1.84 21.36 -57.83
C GLU A 6 -1.29 19.99 -57.38
N ARG A 7 -2.01 19.30 -56.48
CA ARG A 7 -2.57 17.90 -56.61
C ARG A 7 -2.89 17.24 -55.24
N THR A 8 -4.21 17.00 -55.01
CA THR A 8 -4.96 15.76 -54.62
C THR A 8 -4.28 14.57 -53.86
N PRO A 9 -5.02 13.52 -53.38
CA PRO A 9 -6.10 13.44 -52.38
C PRO A 9 -5.92 12.22 -51.39
N CYS A 10 -6.98 11.89 -50.62
CA CYS A 10 -7.27 10.61 -49.92
C CYS A 10 -6.64 10.32 -48.53
N GLY A 11 -7.51 9.93 -47.58
CA GLY A 11 -7.13 9.39 -46.28
C GLY A 11 -8.33 9.10 -45.38
N SER A 12 -9.24 8.24 -45.83
CA SER A 12 -10.27 7.59 -45.02
C SER A 12 -9.61 6.69 -43.95
N SER A 13 -9.96 6.86 -42.68
CA SER A 13 -9.71 5.85 -41.65
C SER A 13 -10.98 5.65 -40.83
N ASP A 14 -11.61 4.50 -41.08
CA ASP A 14 -12.68 3.92 -40.27
C ASP A 14 -12.14 3.58 -38.87
N PRO A 15 -12.83 3.96 -37.78
CA PRO A 15 -12.69 3.26 -36.52
C PRO A 15 -13.64 2.05 -36.50
N SER A 16 -13.05 0.90 -36.77
CA SER A 16 -13.64 -0.40 -36.47
C SER A 16 -14.02 -0.49 -34.99
N ASN A 17 -15.34 -0.56 -34.76
CA ASN A 17 -16.03 -1.45 -33.84
C ASN A 17 -15.21 -1.97 -32.64
N VAL A 18 -15.21 -1.23 -31.53
CA VAL A 18 -14.85 -1.76 -30.21
C VAL A 18 -16.16 -2.03 -29.47
N GLU A 19 -16.64 -3.27 -29.56
CA GLU A 19 -17.69 -3.79 -28.67
C GLU A 19 -17.17 -3.75 -27.23
N LEU A 20 -17.46 -2.65 -26.53
CA LEU A 20 -17.37 -2.58 -25.08
C LEU A 20 -18.54 -3.38 -24.48
N SER A 21 -18.28 -4.68 -24.32
CA SER A 21 -19.00 -5.53 -23.39
C SER A 21 -19.09 -4.82 -22.03
N SER A 22 -20.30 -4.45 -21.64
CA SER A 22 -20.60 -3.94 -20.31
C SER A 22 -20.11 -4.95 -19.27
N PRO A 23 -19.36 -4.54 -18.22
CA PRO A 23 -19.05 -5.46 -17.14
C PRO A 23 -20.37 -5.83 -16.45
N VAL A 24 -20.84 -7.05 -16.72
CA VAL A 24 -21.88 -7.71 -15.94
C VAL A 24 -21.28 -7.86 -14.54
N ILE A 25 -21.71 -6.99 -13.63
CA ILE A 25 -21.36 -7.10 -12.22
C ILE A 25 -22.02 -8.38 -11.72
N ASP A 26 -21.21 -9.40 -11.44
CA ASP A 26 -21.65 -10.68 -10.90
C ASP A 26 -22.31 -10.45 -9.53
N PRO A 27 -23.63 -10.71 -9.37
CA PRO A 27 -24.35 -10.47 -8.12
C PRO A 27 -23.86 -11.35 -6.96
N LEU A 28 -23.01 -12.36 -7.20
CA LEU A 28 -22.43 -13.18 -6.14
C LEU A 28 -21.31 -12.48 -5.35
N LEU A 29 -20.73 -11.38 -5.86
CA LEU A 29 -19.70 -10.62 -5.15
C LEU A 29 -20.25 -9.76 -3.98
N LEU A 30 -21.57 -9.57 -3.91
CA LEU A 30 -22.23 -8.86 -2.80
C LEU A 30 -22.63 -9.77 -1.64
N ALA A 31 -22.56 -11.10 -1.80
CA ALA A 31 -23.04 -12.08 -0.81
C ALA A 31 -21.94 -12.70 0.08
N LEU A 32 -20.66 -12.40 -0.13
CA LEU A 32 -19.56 -12.94 0.68
C LEU A 32 -19.06 -11.96 1.73
N ALA A 33 -19.90 -11.67 2.73
CA ALA A 33 -19.47 -11.02 3.96
C ALA A 33 -20.31 -11.48 5.17
N GLU A 34 -20.34 -12.78 5.42
CA GLU A 34 -20.56 -13.28 6.78
C GLU A 34 -19.20 -13.69 7.37
N PRO A 35 -18.75 -13.07 8.48
CA PRO A 35 -17.53 -13.49 9.15
C PRO A 35 -17.81 -14.75 9.97
N ASP A 36 -17.30 -15.88 9.48
CA ASP A 36 -17.29 -17.14 10.23
C ASP A 36 -16.35 -17.01 11.44
N ILE A 37 -16.86 -17.45 12.59
CA ILE A 37 -16.27 -17.30 13.91
C ILE A 37 -15.51 -18.59 14.25
N MET A 38 -14.20 -18.45 14.47
CA MET A 38 -13.30 -19.31 15.27
C MET A 38 -12.97 -20.74 14.79
N ALA A 39 -11.67 -20.97 14.53
CA ALA A 39 -11.00 -22.22 14.88
C ALA A 39 -9.54 -21.94 15.31
N PRO A 40 -9.03 -22.56 16.40
CA PRO A 40 -7.65 -22.40 16.85
C PRO A 40 -6.69 -23.30 16.05
N VAL A 41 -5.60 -22.72 15.56
CA VAL A 41 -4.49 -23.47 14.94
C VAL A 41 -3.56 -23.99 16.04
N ALA A 42 -3.41 -25.32 16.10
CA ALA A 42 -2.50 -26.00 16.99
C ALA A 42 -1.04 -25.84 16.51
N ASN A 43 -0.18 -25.45 17.44
CA ASN A 43 1.27 -25.37 17.25
C ASN A 43 1.91 -26.76 17.22
N GLY A 44 2.65 -27.06 16.16
CA GLY A 44 3.60 -28.17 16.10
C GLY A 44 4.97 -27.63 15.70
N LEU A 45 5.81 -27.33 16.69
CA LEU A 45 7.24 -27.01 16.53
C LEU A 45 8.03 -28.32 16.62
N ASP A 46 8.67 -28.72 15.54
CA ASP A 46 9.72 -29.73 15.56
C ASP A 46 11.08 -29.06 15.35
N LEU A 47 11.95 -29.28 16.32
CA LEU A 47 13.27 -28.69 16.50
C LEU A 47 14.31 -29.72 16.03
N ALA A 48 15.03 -29.44 14.96
CA ALA A 48 16.21 -30.21 14.59
C ALA A 48 17.40 -29.30 14.29
N ALA A 49 18.46 -29.52 15.07
CA ALA A 49 19.75 -28.85 15.01
C ALA A 49 20.64 -29.41 13.88
N ALA A 50 21.51 -28.57 13.30
CA ALA A 50 22.83 -29.00 12.86
C ALA A 50 23.80 -27.82 12.71
N SER A 51 24.98 -28.06 13.24
CA SER A 51 26.14 -27.18 13.38
C SER A 51 26.92 -26.92 12.08
N GLY A 52 27.67 -25.81 12.09
CA GLY A 52 29.07 -25.79 11.65
C GLY A 52 29.36 -25.30 10.23
N SER A 53 30.09 -24.19 10.12
CA SER A 53 31.40 -24.15 9.45
C SER A 53 31.95 -22.72 9.42
N SER A 54 33.17 -22.61 9.93
CA SER A 54 34.03 -21.44 9.91
C SER A 54 34.64 -21.19 8.53
N GLY A 55 34.76 -19.91 8.18
CA GLY A 55 35.86 -19.41 7.35
C GLY A 55 35.54 -19.21 5.89
N PHE A 56 35.41 -17.96 5.47
CA PHE A 56 36.10 -17.41 4.29
C PHE A 56 35.97 -15.88 4.32
N SER A 57 37.01 -15.20 4.82
CA SER A 57 37.17 -13.75 4.69
C SER A 57 37.81 -13.46 3.33
N VAL A 58 37.01 -13.02 2.36
CA VAL A 58 37.49 -12.46 1.09
C VAL A 58 37.04 -11.00 1.03
N ASN A 59 37.94 -10.10 1.41
CA ASN A 59 37.81 -8.65 1.23
C ASN A 59 38.05 -8.29 -0.23
N HIS A 60 37.01 -8.19 -1.06
CA HIS A 60 37.14 -7.66 -2.42
C HIS A 60 35.85 -7.04 -2.98
N HIS A 61 35.14 -6.19 -2.23
CA HIS A 61 34.14 -5.31 -2.85
C HIS A 61 34.18 -3.96 -2.16
N GLY A 62 34.61 -2.92 -2.87
CA GLY A 62 34.41 -1.53 -2.48
C GLY A 62 32.92 -1.25 -2.37
N ARG A 63 32.30 -1.63 -1.25
CA ARG A 63 30.96 -1.20 -0.89
C ARG A 63 31.08 0.30 -0.66
N ASN A 64 30.48 1.08 -1.55
CA ASN A 64 30.36 2.52 -1.36
C ASN A 64 29.68 2.75 -0.01
N HIS A 65 30.48 3.13 0.99
CA HIS A 65 29.94 3.48 2.30
C HIS A 65 29.09 4.73 2.14
N VAL A 66 27.82 4.64 2.52
CA VAL A 66 26.92 5.78 2.59
C VAL A 66 27.54 6.75 3.60
N SER A 67 28.00 7.90 3.09
CA SER A 67 28.59 8.97 3.88
C SER A 67 27.67 10.18 3.78
N GLY A 68 27.69 11.08 4.76
CA GLY A 68 26.88 12.31 4.71
C GLY A 68 27.14 13.18 3.47
N LYS A 69 28.26 12.96 2.77
CA LYS A 69 28.61 13.62 1.51
C LYS A 69 28.18 12.83 0.25
N ASN A 70 27.88 11.55 0.37
CA ASN A 70 27.48 10.66 -0.73
C ASN A 70 26.16 9.97 -0.38
N LEU A 71 25.07 10.72 -0.55
CA LEU A 71 23.71 10.27 -0.31
C LEU A 71 23.25 9.39 -1.48
N LEU A 72 23.67 8.11 -1.50
CA LEU A 72 23.32 7.18 -2.57
C LEU A 72 21.81 6.96 -2.71
N TYR A 73 21.07 7.01 -1.59
CA TYR A 73 19.63 6.70 -1.54
C TYR A 73 18.81 7.78 -0.82
N GLY A 74 19.39 8.95 -0.55
CA GLY A 74 18.70 10.02 0.17
C GLY A 74 18.65 9.83 1.70
N ARG A 75 17.69 10.51 2.32
CA ARG A 75 17.44 10.53 3.77
C ARG A 75 16.08 9.90 4.05
N VAL A 76 15.93 9.24 5.20
CA VAL A 76 14.63 8.75 5.67
C VAL A 76 13.76 9.95 6.00
N GLU A 77 12.66 10.10 5.28
CA GLU A 77 11.66 11.14 5.52
C GLU A 77 10.95 10.90 6.86
N ASP A 78 10.56 11.99 7.53
CA ASP A 78 9.79 11.99 8.79
C ASP A 78 10.43 11.23 9.97
N ALA A 79 11.70 10.89 9.88
CA ALA A 79 12.44 10.38 11.03
C ALA A 79 12.57 11.51 12.07
N MET A 80 12.12 11.25 13.30
CA MET A 80 12.11 12.22 14.39
C MET A 80 12.84 11.67 15.61
N ARG A 81 13.47 12.54 16.39
CA ARG A 81 14.04 12.27 17.72
C ARG A 81 13.39 13.21 18.71
N GLY A 82 12.39 12.72 19.43
CA GLY A 82 11.49 13.57 20.20
C GLY A 82 10.66 14.44 19.25
N ALA A 83 10.67 15.76 19.47
CA ALA A 83 10.00 16.73 18.60
C ALA A 83 10.88 17.28 17.46
N ALA A 84 12.16 16.89 17.42
CA ALA A 84 13.11 17.38 16.42
C ALA A 84 13.26 16.40 15.27
N GLU A 85 13.44 16.94 14.06
CA GLU A 85 13.78 16.15 12.88
C GLU A 85 15.11 15.41 13.09
N TRP A 86 15.13 14.12 12.77
CA TRP A 86 16.29 13.26 12.89
C TRP A 86 16.69 12.73 11.53
N SER A 87 17.71 13.34 10.93
CA SER A 87 18.20 12.94 9.62
C SER A 87 18.93 11.58 9.69
N VAL A 88 18.23 10.53 9.29
CA VAL A 88 18.80 9.19 9.11
C VAL A 88 19.13 8.97 7.64
N LEU A 89 20.34 8.51 7.35
CA LEU A 89 20.74 8.18 5.99
C LEU A 89 20.12 6.86 5.57
N GLN A 90 19.57 6.83 4.36
CA GLN A 90 19.03 5.61 3.81
C GLN A 90 20.16 4.68 3.32
N THR A 91 20.18 3.45 3.82
CA THR A 91 21.24 2.47 3.53
C THR A 91 20.97 1.63 2.28
N ALA A 92 19.71 1.54 1.84
CA ALA A 92 19.28 0.75 0.69
C ALA A 92 18.08 1.40 -0.02
N HIS A 93 17.97 1.23 -1.34
CA HIS A 93 16.85 1.76 -2.13
C HIS A 93 15.48 1.26 -1.61
N LEU A 94 14.49 2.15 -1.51
CA LEU A 94 13.11 1.75 -1.17
C LEU A 94 12.56 0.82 -2.25
N ARG A 95 11.92 -0.27 -1.84
CA ARG A 95 11.14 -1.05 -2.81
C ARG A 95 9.97 -0.17 -3.30
N PRO A 96 9.60 -0.25 -4.58
CA PRO A 96 8.43 0.49 -5.08
C PRO A 96 7.18 0.07 -4.31
N SER A 97 6.23 0.99 -4.18
CA SER A 97 4.94 0.71 -3.56
C SER A 97 4.22 -0.42 -4.30
N GLN A 98 3.76 -1.42 -3.57
CA GLN A 98 3.03 -2.55 -4.15
C GLN A 98 1.59 -2.11 -4.50
N THR A 99 1.18 -2.31 -5.75
CA THR A 99 -0.20 -1.99 -6.21
C THR A 99 -1.20 -3.03 -5.69
N SER A 100 -0.78 -4.28 -5.53
CA SER A 100 -1.64 -5.36 -5.04
C SER A 100 -1.70 -5.36 -3.52
N SER A 101 -2.91 -5.16 -3.00
CA SER A 101 -3.23 -5.19 -1.56
C SER A 101 -2.80 -6.48 -0.87
N ARG A 102 -3.04 -7.62 -1.54
CA ARG A 102 -2.75 -8.95 -1.02
C ARG A 102 -1.25 -9.18 -0.88
N ILE A 103 -0.47 -8.78 -1.88
CA ILE A 103 0.99 -8.90 -1.87
C ILE A 103 1.57 -7.96 -0.81
N ALA A 104 1.07 -6.72 -0.75
CA ALA A 104 1.48 -5.74 0.25
C ALA A 104 1.25 -6.26 1.68
N TYR A 105 0.09 -6.84 1.97
CA TYR A 105 -0.23 -7.41 3.28
C TYR A 105 0.64 -8.63 3.64
N ALA A 106 0.86 -9.54 2.69
CA ALA A 106 1.71 -10.70 2.91
C ALA A 106 3.16 -10.28 3.20
N GLN A 107 3.67 -9.28 2.48
CA GLN A 107 4.99 -8.71 2.72
C GLN A 107 5.04 -7.96 4.06
N PHE A 108 4.01 -7.18 4.39
CA PHE A 108 3.89 -6.49 5.67
C PHE A 108 3.99 -7.46 6.85
N SER A 109 3.22 -8.55 6.82
CA SER A 109 3.19 -9.52 7.92
C SER A 109 4.57 -10.13 8.16
N ARG A 110 5.26 -10.55 7.08
CA ARG A 110 6.64 -11.08 7.16
C ARG A 110 7.63 -10.05 7.70
N LEU A 111 7.57 -8.81 7.24
CA LEU A 111 8.51 -7.76 7.65
C LEU A 111 8.28 -7.31 9.11
N VAL A 112 7.04 -7.36 9.60
CA VAL A 112 6.72 -7.04 10.99
C VAL A 112 7.22 -8.13 11.93
N GLU A 113 7.15 -9.40 11.51
CA GLU A 113 7.74 -10.53 12.23
C GLU A 113 9.28 -10.45 12.27
N ASP A 114 9.90 -10.07 11.16
CA ASP A 114 11.36 -9.88 11.05
C ASP A 114 11.88 -8.62 11.78
N LEU A 115 10.99 -7.84 12.38
CA LEU A 115 11.38 -6.61 13.05
C LEU A 115 12.30 -6.93 14.24
N ILE A 116 13.52 -6.41 14.17
CA ILE A 116 14.62 -6.62 15.15
C ILE A 116 14.29 -5.97 16.52
N ALA A 117 13.07 -5.50 16.75
CA ALA A 117 12.64 -4.82 17.96
C ALA A 117 12.85 -5.66 19.22
N GLU A 118 12.53 -6.96 19.17
CA GLU A 118 12.73 -7.85 20.32
C GLU A 118 14.21 -7.92 20.71
N ARG A 119 15.07 -8.22 19.73
CA ARG A 119 16.51 -8.32 19.93
C ARG A 119 17.11 -7.02 20.46
N VAL A 120 16.76 -5.87 19.85
CA VAL A 120 17.25 -4.56 20.30
C VAL A 120 16.82 -4.30 21.74
N SER A 121 15.55 -4.55 22.07
CA SER A 121 15.05 -4.31 23.42
C SER A 121 15.72 -5.22 24.45
N HIS A 122 16.01 -6.47 24.11
CA HIS A 122 16.66 -7.42 25.00
C HIS A 122 18.15 -7.11 25.19
N GLU A 123 18.88 -6.84 24.11
CA GLU A 123 20.32 -6.54 24.17
C GLU A 123 20.61 -5.19 24.86
N THR A 124 19.73 -4.21 24.71
CA THR A 124 19.94 -2.85 25.26
C THR A 124 19.14 -2.55 26.52
N ASN A 125 18.20 -3.43 26.89
CA ASN A 125 17.25 -3.24 27.99
C ASN A 125 16.52 -1.89 27.96
N CYS A 126 16.19 -1.42 26.75
CA CYS A 126 15.53 -0.15 26.50
C CYS A 126 14.00 -0.27 26.58
N TRP A 127 13.33 0.86 26.82
CA TRP A 127 11.88 0.94 26.65
C TRP A 127 11.56 1.08 25.17
N LEU A 128 10.90 0.07 24.62
CA LEU A 128 10.49 0.03 23.22
C LEU A 128 9.01 -0.33 23.10
N PHE A 129 8.31 0.40 22.24
CA PHE A 129 6.95 0.14 21.81
C PHE A 129 6.88 0.32 20.29
N VAL A 130 6.51 -0.74 19.58
CA VAL A 130 6.32 -0.69 18.13
C VAL A 130 4.91 -1.11 17.82
N VAL A 131 4.27 -0.37 16.92
CA VAL A 131 2.92 -0.67 16.46
C VAL A 131 2.82 -0.51 14.95
N ALA A 132 2.11 -1.43 14.31
CA ALA A 132 1.93 -1.44 12.87
C ALA A 132 0.53 -1.92 12.50
N GLN A 133 -0.15 -1.17 11.61
CA GLN A 133 -1.41 -1.57 10.98
C GLN A 133 -1.26 -1.42 9.47
N HIS A 134 -1.61 -2.47 8.73
CA HIS A 134 -1.79 -2.35 7.29
C HIS A 134 -3.17 -1.73 6.97
N PRO A 135 -3.29 -0.68 6.15
CA PRO A 135 -4.56 0.01 5.90
C PRO A 135 -5.69 -0.82 5.28
N GLN A 136 -5.36 -2.00 4.75
CA GLN A 136 -6.31 -2.96 4.16
C GLN A 136 -6.40 -4.27 4.96
N ALA A 137 -5.68 -4.39 6.07
CA ALA A 137 -5.87 -5.53 6.95
C ALA A 137 -7.22 -5.39 7.66
N ASN A 138 -8.05 -6.43 7.57
CA ASN A 138 -9.24 -6.58 8.40
C ASN A 138 -8.90 -7.02 9.84
N ALA A 139 -7.65 -7.42 10.08
CA ALA A 139 -7.16 -7.81 11.39
C ALA A 139 -6.80 -6.60 12.26
N HIS A 140 -6.75 -6.84 13.57
CA HIS A 140 -6.23 -5.89 14.56
C HIS A 140 -4.76 -5.55 14.28
N PHE A 141 -4.31 -4.40 14.77
CA PHE A 141 -2.92 -3.98 14.63
C PHE A 141 -2.00 -4.89 15.44
N ILE A 142 -0.82 -5.10 14.90
CA ILE A 142 0.24 -5.85 15.55
C ILE A 142 1.06 -4.84 16.36
N HIS A 143 1.33 -5.16 17.62
CA HIS A 143 2.20 -4.35 18.44
C HIS A 143 3.17 -5.23 19.23
N TYR A 144 4.36 -4.68 19.45
CA TYR A 144 5.38 -5.24 20.32
C TYR A 144 5.65 -4.24 21.44
N THR A 145 5.70 -4.74 22.68
CA THR A 145 6.13 -3.97 23.84
C THR A 145 7.32 -4.68 24.46
N SER A 146 8.42 -3.96 24.65
CA SER A 146 9.59 -4.48 25.37
C SER A 146 9.21 -5.00 26.76
N PRO A 147 9.86 -6.07 27.26
CA PRO A 147 9.57 -6.62 28.59
C PRO A 147 9.68 -5.57 29.69
N ARG A 148 10.68 -4.70 29.62
CA ARG A 148 10.89 -3.63 30.60
C ARG A 148 9.74 -2.63 30.65
N MET A 149 9.29 -2.14 29.49
CA MET A 149 8.15 -1.23 29.43
C MET A 149 6.86 -1.90 29.89
N HIS A 150 6.66 -3.18 29.55
CA HIS A 150 5.51 -3.94 30.02
C HIS A 150 5.47 -4.08 31.55
N CYS A 151 6.62 -4.28 32.19
CA CYS A 151 6.71 -4.39 33.65
C CYS A 151 6.56 -3.03 34.36
N GLU A 152 7.24 -2.00 33.87
CA GLU A 152 7.33 -0.71 34.55
C GLU A 152 6.13 0.21 34.29
N ALA A 153 5.48 0.10 33.12
CA ALA A 153 4.47 1.06 32.66
C ALA A 153 3.24 0.39 32.02
N LYS A 154 2.79 -0.75 32.57
CA LYS A 154 1.71 -1.56 31.98
C LYS A 154 0.42 -0.77 31.72
N ALA A 155 -0.01 0.06 32.67
CA ALA A 155 -1.25 0.81 32.58
C ALA A 155 -1.17 1.88 31.47
N GLU A 156 -0.04 2.56 31.37
CA GLU A 156 0.26 3.58 30.38
C GLU A 156 0.37 2.95 28.98
N THR A 157 1.06 1.82 28.84
CA THR A 157 1.11 1.06 27.59
C THR A 157 -0.29 0.68 27.12
N ASN A 158 -1.16 0.19 28.01
CA ASN A 158 -2.54 -0.13 27.64
C ASN A 158 -3.31 1.12 27.17
N LYS A 159 -3.12 2.27 27.82
CA LYS A 159 -3.73 3.54 27.36
C LYS A 159 -3.24 3.91 25.96
N ILE A 160 -1.94 3.77 25.67
CA ILE A 160 -1.37 4.01 24.33
C ILE A 160 -2.01 3.07 23.30
N VAL A 161 -2.10 1.78 23.59
CA VAL A 161 -2.73 0.77 22.73
C VAL A 161 -4.19 1.13 22.43
N HIS A 162 -4.98 1.49 23.44
CA HIS A 162 -6.39 1.89 23.25
C HIS A 162 -6.54 3.19 22.45
N THR A 163 -5.68 4.17 22.72
CA THR A 163 -5.68 5.45 22.00
C THR A 163 -5.33 5.21 20.53
N PHE A 164 -4.30 4.42 20.27
CA PHE A 164 -3.88 4.05 18.92
C PHE A 164 -4.98 3.26 18.18
N SER A 165 -5.64 2.31 18.85
CA SER A 165 -6.79 1.59 18.29
C SER A 165 -7.89 2.55 17.82
N THR A 166 -8.22 3.54 18.65
CA THR A 166 -9.24 4.55 18.34
C THR A 166 -8.83 5.38 17.12
N VAL A 167 -7.57 5.84 17.07
CA VAL A 167 -7.03 6.61 15.94
C VAL A 167 -7.11 5.79 14.65
N ILE A 168 -6.64 4.54 14.65
CA ILE A 168 -6.66 3.67 13.48
C ILE A 168 -8.08 3.40 13.00
N ASN A 169 -9.01 3.11 13.92
CA ASN A 169 -10.41 2.89 13.56
C ASN A 169 -11.02 4.13 12.91
N ASN A 170 -10.76 5.32 13.46
CA ASN A 170 -11.21 6.58 12.87
C ASN A 170 -10.62 6.81 11.48
N LEU A 171 -9.34 6.49 11.27
CA LEU A 171 -8.70 6.58 9.96
C LEU A 171 -9.31 5.61 8.94
N ILE A 172 -9.60 4.37 9.34
CA ILE A 172 -10.26 3.37 8.49
C ILE A 172 -11.67 3.84 8.12
N LEU A 173 -12.44 4.34 9.09
CA LEU A 173 -13.79 4.87 8.86
C LEU A 173 -13.75 6.09 7.92
N ALA A 174 -12.85 7.05 8.15
CA ALA A 174 -12.67 8.21 7.28
C ALA A 174 -12.31 7.79 5.85
N ARG A 175 -11.43 6.78 5.69
CA ARG A 175 -11.09 6.23 4.38
C ARG A 175 -12.29 5.60 3.68
N ARG A 176 -13.11 4.83 4.41
CA ARG A 176 -14.34 4.22 3.87
C ARG A 176 -15.35 5.27 3.45
N ALA A 177 -15.56 6.31 4.26
CA ALA A 177 -16.43 7.43 3.94
C ALA A 177 -15.98 8.14 2.65
N LYS A 178 -14.69 8.43 2.52
CA LYS A 178 -14.11 9.02 1.31
C LYS A 178 -14.28 8.12 0.07
N ALA A 179 -14.12 6.81 0.23
CA ALA A 179 -14.31 5.87 -0.87
C ALA A 179 -15.76 5.83 -1.35
N LEU A 180 -16.73 5.90 -0.42
CA LEU A 180 -18.16 5.98 -0.76
C LEU A 180 -18.50 7.29 -1.48
N GLU A 181 -17.99 8.42 -0.99
CA GLU A 181 -18.18 9.73 -1.64
C GLU A 181 -17.62 9.73 -3.07
N LEU A 182 -16.43 9.16 -3.27
CA LEU A 182 -15.84 9.03 -4.61
C LEU A 182 -16.67 8.11 -5.51
N ALA A 183 -17.21 7.01 -4.98
CA ALA A 183 -18.06 6.10 -5.75
C ALA A 183 -19.37 6.78 -6.19
N GLN A 184 -19.97 7.60 -5.33
CA GLN A 184 -21.16 8.38 -5.67
C GLN A 184 -20.88 9.39 -6.80
N LYS A 185 -19.81 10.18 -6.66
CA LYS A 185 -19.40 11.15 -7.70
C LYS A 185 -19.11 10.47 -9.04
N LEU A 186 -18.52 9.28 -9.01
CA LEU A 186 -18.26 8.50 -10.23
C LEU A 186 -19.59 8.04 -10.87
N SER A 187 -20.55 7.57 -10.07
CA SER A 187 -21.88 7.20 -10.54
C SER A 187 -22.62 8.37 -11.21
N GLU A 188 -22.65 9.53 -10.56
CA GLU A 188 -23.28 10.76 -11.09
C GLU A 188 -22.60 11.23 -12.38
N ALA A 189 -21.27 11.22 -12.42
CA ALA A 189 -20.52 11.59 -13.61
C ALA A 189 -20.77 10.63 -14.79
N ASN A 190 -20.90 9.33 -14.51
CA ASN A 190 -21.23 8.33 -15.52
C ASN A 190 -22.66 8.48 -16.05
N GLU A 191 -23.62 8.83 -15.20
CA GLU A 191 -25.00 9.10 -15.62
C GLU A 191 -25.07 10.34 -16.51
N SER A 192 -24.46 11.45 -16.08
CA SER A 192 -24.37 12.67 -16.89
C SER A 192 -23.66 12.42 -18.23
N LYS A 193 -22.59 11.61 -18.24
CA LYS A 193 -21.91 11.22 -19.47
C LYS A 193 -22.84 10.43 -20.40
N LYS A 194 -23.60 9.46 -19.88
CA LYS A 194 -24.56 8.68 -20.68
C LYS A 194 -25.65 9.57 -21.29
N GLU A 195 -26.14 10.55 -20.54
CA GLU A 195 -27.12 11.51 -21.04
C GLU A 195 -26.54 12.38 -22.17
N ALA A 196 -25.31 12.88 -21.99
CA ALA A 196 -24.61 13.65 -23.00
C ALA A 196 -24.34 12.83 -24.27
N ASP A 197 -23.90 11.57 -24.12
CA ASP A 197 -23.65 10.64 -25.23
C ASP A 197 -24.96 10.32 -25.97
N ALA A 198 -26.08 10.13 -25.27
CA ALA A 198 -27.39 9.89 -25.86
C ALA A 198 -27.90 11.11 -26.65
N GLU A 199 -27.68 12.33 -26.14
CA GLU A 199 -28.06 13.56 -26.84
C GLU A 199 -27.19 13.82 -28.06
N LEU A 200 -25.89 13.51 -27.98
CA LEU A 200 -24.97 13.59 -29.11
C LEU A 200 -25.40 12.63 -30.23
N ALA A 201 -25.73 11.38 -29.89
CA ALA A 201 -26.23 10.39 -30.84
C ALA A 201 -27.55 10.84 -31.52
N ARG A 202 -28.45 11.50 -30.80
CA ARG A 202 -29.68 12.07 -31.39
C ARG A 202 -29.38 13.17 -32.40
N LYS A 203 -28.44 14.07 -32.09
CA LYS A 203 -28.03 15.15 -32.98
C LYS A 203 -27.34 14.64 -34.24
N GLU A 204 -26.48 13.64 -34.10
CA GLU A 204 -25.83 12.99 -35.25
C GLU A 204 -26.85 12.33 -36.19
N ALA A 205 -27.88 11.68 -35.65
CA ALA A 205 -28.95 11.09 -36.46
C ALA A 205 -29.73 12.15 -37.25
N LEU A 206 -30.03 13.32 -36.65
CA LEU A 206 -30.69 14.42 -37.36
C LEU A 206 -29.82 15.02 -38.46
N ILE A 207 -28.50 15.13 -38.26
CA ILE A 207 -27.58 15.63 -39.29
C ILE A 207 -27.50 14.65 -40.47
N ALA A 208 -27.52 13.35 -40.21
CA ALA A 208 -27.46 12.33 -41.26
C ALA A 208 -28.72 12.26 -42.14
N GLU A 209 -29.84 12.84 -41.71
CA GLU A 209 -31.09 12.88 -42.46
C GLU A 209 -31.14 14.03 -43.50
N TYR A 210 -30.24 15.02 -43.39
CA TYR A 210 -30.12 16.18 -44.30
C TYR A 210 -29.01 15.99 -45.35
#